data_AF-A0A0D3K7E0-F1
#
_entry.id   AF-A0A0D3K7E0-F1
#
_cell.length_a   1.000
_cell.length_b   1.000
_cell.length_c   1.000
_cell.angle_alpha   90.00
_cell.angle_beta   90.00
_cell.angle_gamma   90.00
#
_symmetry.space_group_name_H-M   'P 1'
#
loop_
_entity.id
_entity.type
_entity.pdbx_description
1 polymer ?
#
loop_
_entity_poly.entity_id
_entity_poly.type
_entity_poly.pdbx_seq_one_letter_code
_entity_poly.pdbx_strand_id
1 'polypeptide(L)'
;MPQLRAALLCEGAAAPEGSAEAVARFASGEARALVCTAAAARGLDFPRLRHVLLFDMPKDVAGFVHSAGRTARRGKEGLVTCLVESGAEVGRFRQLHALLPARALEFSAAPAS
;
A
#
# COMPACT_ATOMS: atom_id res chain seq x y z
N MET A 1 -22.33 -0.81 3.24
CA MET A 1 -21.23 -0.92 2.27
C MET A 1 -19.92 -1.08 3.04
N PRO A 2 -19.00 -2.00 2.68
CA PRO A 2 -17.74 -2.13 3.42
C PRO A 2 -16.93 -0.85 3.20
N GLN A 3 -16.63 -0.15 4.29
CA GLN A 3 -15.88 1.11 4.27
C GLN A 3 -14.43 0.82 3.84
N LEU A 4 -14.10 1.05 2.57
CA LEU A 4 -12.74 0.91 2.04
C LEU A 4 -11.83 1.88 2.79
N ARG A 5 -10.84 1.34 3.51
CA ARG A 5 -9.73 2.11 4.10
C ARG A 5 -8.44 1.75 3.39
N ALA A 6 -7.81 2.75 2.80
CA ALA A 6 -6.58 2.59 2.03
C ALA A 6 -5.43 3.36 2.68
N ALA A 7 -4.23 2.78 2.67
CA ALA A 7 -3.01 3.50 3.02
C ALA A 7 -2.12 3.53 1.78
N LEU A 8 -1.70 4.74 1.40
CA LEU A 8 -0.73 4.97 0.34
C LEU A 8 0.66 5.04 0.98
N LEU A 9 1.54 4.15 0.54
CA LEU A 9 2.94 4.10 0.94
C LEU A 9 3.80 4.65 -0.20
N CYS A 10 4.53 5.74 0.08
CA CYS A 10 5.52 6.32 -0.83
C CYS A 10 6.96 6.07 -0.32
N GLU A 11 7.91 5.85 -1.21
CA GLU A 11 9.35 5.89 -0.94
C GLU A 11 9.87 7.33 -1.15
N GLY A 12 9.84 8.16 -0.11
CA GLY A 12 10.31 9.55 -0.16
C GLY A 12 10.50 10.19 1.21
N ALA A 13 11.23 11.31 1.29
CA ALA A 13 11.70 11.93 2.53
C ALA A 13 10.64 12.80 3.24
N ALA A 14 10.66 12.69 4.58
CA ALA A 14 9.97 13.47 5.61
C ALA A 14 8.42 13.40 5.63
N ALA A 15 7.90 12.98 6.79
CA ALA A 15 6.53 13.29 7.16
C ALA A 15 6.44 14.80 7.45
N PRO A 16 5.51 15.55 6.84
CA PRO A 16 5.30 16.95 7.23
C PRO A 16 4.77 17.02 8.67
N GLU A 17 4.91 18.19 9.32
CA GLU A 17 4.51 18.51 10.70
C GLU A 17 3.02 18.29 11.05
N GLY A 18 2.23 17.61 10.21
CA GLY A 18 0.84 17.21 10.43
C GLY A 18 0.62 15.69 10.59
N SER A 19 1.68 14.90 10.77
CA SER A 19 1.60 13.42 10.75
C SER A 19 0.71 12.83 11.86
N ALA A 20 0.77 13.34 13.09
CA ALA A 20 0.03 12.76 14.22
C ALA A 20 -1.49 12.94 14.10
N GLU A 21 -1.95 14.12 13.69
CA GLU A 21 -3.37 14.40 13.48
C GLU A 21 -3.92 13.57 12.31
N ALA A 22 -3.20 13.52 11.18
CA ALA A 22 -3.60 12.71 10.02
C ALA A 22 -3.73 11.23 10.39
N VAL A 23 -2.78 10.70 11.16
CA VAL A 23 -2.82 9.33 11.69
C VAL A 23 -4.01 9.14 12.63
N ALA A 24 -4.28 10.09 13.53
CA ALA A 24 -5.41 10.02 14.45
C ALA A 24 -6.76 10.00 13.71
N ARG A 25 -6.95 10.89 12.73
CA ARG A 25 -8.15 10.96 11.89
C ARG A 25 -8.34 9.69 11.06
N PHE A 26 -7.27 9.09 10.56
CA PHE A 26 -7.34 7.81 9.86
C PHE A 26 -7.63 6.63 10.80
N ALA A 27 -7.01 6.61 11.98
CA ALA A 27 -7.23 5.57 12.98
C ALA A 27 -8.68 5.58 13.47
N SER A 28 -9.22 6.77 13.80
CA SER A 28 -10.61 6.98 14.21
C SER A 28 -11.58 6.60 13.08
N GLY A 29 -11.20 6.85 11.82
CA GLY A 29 -12.02 6.60 10.64
C GLY A 29 -12.69 7.80 10.04
N GLU A 30 -12.41 8.97 10.59
CA GLU A 30 -12.80 10.24 10.00
C GLU A 30 -12.16 10.40 8.61
N ALA A 31 -10.90 9.96 8.45
CA ALA A 31 -10.25 9.85 7.16
C ALA A 31 -10.35 8.43 6.60
N ARG A 32 -10.69 8.32 5.31
CA ARG A 32 -10.76 7.04 4.57
C ARG A 32 -9.43 6.62 3.94
N ALA A 33 -8.53 7.58 3.75
CA ALA A 33 -7.21 7.36 3.18
C ALA A 33 -6.14 8.04 4.03
N LEU A 34 -4.97 7.43 4.12
CA LEU A 34 -3.76 8.00 4.71
C LEU A 34 -2.63 7.89 3.70
N VAL A 35 -1.95 9.00 3.43
CA VAL A 35 -0.73 9.02 2.64
C VAL A 35 0.45 9.15 3.59
N CYS A 36 1.41 8.23 3.52
CA CYS A 36 2.59 8.28 4.36
C CYS A 36 3.81 7.64 3.69
N THR A 37 4.99 8.02 4.16
CA THR A 37 6.24 7.41 3.72
C THR A 37 6.49 6.12 4.50
N ALA A 38 7.29 5.20 3.96
CA ALA A 38 7.65 3.96 4.65
C ALA A 38 8.26 4.22 6.06
N ALA A 39 9.00 5.32 6.22
CA ALA A 39 9.54 5.74 7.50
C ALA A 39 8.44 6.16 8.49
N ALA A 40 7.48 6.97 8.03
CA ALA A 40 6.35 7.42 8.84
C ALA A 40 5.37 6.29 9.20
N ALA A 41 5.30 5.24 8.38
CA ALA A 41 4.45 4.07 8.61
C ALA A 41 5.01 3.08 9.65
N ARG A 42 6.28 3.22 10.07
CA ARG A 42 6.86 2.35 11.10
C ARG A 42 6.14 2.56 12.43
N GLY A 43 5.80 1.47 13.11
CA GLY A 43 5.03 1.51 14.36
C GLY A 43 3.53 1.77 14.20
N LEU A 44 3.07 2.19 13.02
CA LEU A 44 1.64 2.31 12.75
C LEU A 44 1.03 0.92 12.48
N ASP A 45 0.07 0.52 13.32
CA ASP A 45 -0.74 -0.67 13.12
C ASP A 45 -2.19 -0.28 12.89
N PHE A 46 -2.73 -0.68 11.74
CA PHE A 46 -4.10 -0.45 11.34
C PHE A 46 -4.81 -1.79 11.13
N PRO A 47 -5.40 -2.41 12.17
CA PRO A 47 -6.00 -3.74 12.09
C PRO A 47 -7.14 -3.87 11.07
N ARG A 48 -7.71 -2.75 10.63
CA ARG A 48 -8.82 -2.67 9.67
C ARG A 48 -8.37 -2.25 8.25
N LEU A 49 -7.07 -2.23 7.96
CA LEU A 49 -6.56 -1.86 6.65
C LEU A 49 -6.83 -2.97 5.62
N ARG A 50 -7.67 -2.68 4.62
CA ARG A 50 -8.08 -3.64 3.58
C ARG A 50 -7.35 -3.45 2.26
N HIS A 51 -6.74 -2.28 2.04
CA HIS A 51 -6.07 -1.95 0.80
C HIS A 51 -4.77 -1.19 1.10
N VAL A 52 -3.68 -1.64 0.47
CA VAL A 52 -2.40 -0.92 0.41
C VAL A 52 -2.19 -0.46 -1.03
N LEU A 53 -1.92 0.84 -1.19
CA LEU A 53 -1.48 1.41 -2.46
C LEU A 53 0.02 1.66 -2.36
N LEU A 54 0.79 1.09 -3.28
CA LEU A 54 2.21 1.37 -3.45
C LEU A 54 2.31 2.43 -4.54
N PHE A 55 2.70 3.63 -4.15
CA PHE A 55 2.91 4.71 -5.12
C PHE A 55 4.16 4.44 -5.94
N ASP A 56 5.23 4.04 -5.26
CA ASP A 56 6.51 3.70 -5.86
C ASP A 56 6.68 2.18 -5.95
N MET A 57 7.29 1.74 -7.05
CA MET A 57 7.60 0.33 -7.29
C MET A 57 8.62 -0.19 -6.24
N PRO A 58 8.33 -1.28 -5.51
CA PRO A 58 9.29 -1.85 -4.56
C PRO A 58 10.59 -2.29 -5.24
N LYS A 59 11.71 -2.00 -4.57
CA LYS A 59 13.05 -2.36 -5.07
C LYS A 59 13.34 -3.85 -5.03
N ASP A 60 12.78 -4.55 -4.04
CA ASP A 60 12.99 -5.97 -3.81
C ASP A 60 11.77 -6.66 -3.18
N VAL A 61 11.86 -7.98 -3.03
CA VAL A 61 10.80 -8.82 -2.45
C VAL A 61 10.55 -8.46 -0.98
N ALA A 62 11.61 -8.16 -0.22
CA ALA A 62 11.49 -7.86 1.20
C ALA A 62 10.68 -6.57 1.44
N GLY A 63 10.95 -5.53 0.66
CA GLY A 63 10.22 -4.27 0.66
C GLY A 63 8.76 -4.45 0.23
N PHE A 64 8.51 -5.24 -0.82
CA PHE A 64 7.14 -5.59 -1.20
C PHE A 64 6.40 -6.29 -0.06
N VAL A 65 6.98 -7.34 0.53
CA VAL A 65 6.37 -8.12 1.62
C VAL A 65 6.11 -7.25 2.85
N HIS A 66 7.03 -6.35 3.21
CA HIS A 66 6.86 -5.43 4.33
C HIS A 66 5.66 -4.49 4.14
N SER A 67 5.50 -3.97 2.92
CA SER A 67 4.40 -3.06 2.58
C SER A 67 3.07 -3.81 2.44
N ALA A 68 3.05 -4.94 1.74
CA ALA A 68 1.88 -5.80 1.58
C ALA A 68 1.37 -6.36 2.91
N GLY A 69 2.27 -6.66 3.85
CA GLY A 69 1.95 -7.16 5.20
C GLY A 69 1.18 -6.17 6.09
N ARG A 70 0.90 -4.96 5.61
CA ARG A 70 0.02 -4.00 6.29
C ARG A 70 -1.45 -4.33 6.13
N THR A 71 -1.83 -5.09 5.09
CA THR A 71 -3.18 -5.62 4.93
C THR A 71 -3.24 -7.12 5.20
N ALA A 72 -4.37 -7.76 4.87
CA ALA A 72 -4.61 -9.20 5.01
C ALA A 72 -4.40 -9.77 6.42
N ARG A 73 -4.60 -8.95 7.47
CA ARG A 73 -4.42 -9.37 8.87
C ARG A 73 -5.56 -10.26 9.36
N ARG A 74 -5.22 -11.21 10.24
CA ARG A 74 -6.17 -12.15 10.90
C ARG A 74 -7.00 -12.97 9.90
N GLY A 75 -6.37 -13.46 8.83
CA GLY A 75 -7.01 -14.32 7.84
C GLY A 75 -8.02 -13.62 6.93
N LYS A 76 -8.11 -12.29 6.99
CA LYS A 76 -8.94 -11.50 6.07
C LYS A 76 -8.21 -11.30 4.75
N GLU A 77 -8.96 -11.15 3.68
CA GLU A 77 -8.41 -10.74 2.38
C GLU A 77 -7.97 -9.27 2.41
N GLY A 78 -6.83 -9.02 1.78
CA GLY A 78 -6.27 -7.69 1.55
C GLY A 78 -5.96 -7.48 0.07
N LEU A 79 -6.06 -6.23 -0.37
CA LEU A 79 -5.70 -5.81 -1.71
C LEU A 79 -4.40 -5.02 -1.67
N VAL A 80 -3.51 -5.27 -2.62
CA VAL A 80 -2.31 -4.46 -2.85
C VAL A 80 -2.33 -4.01 -4.29
N THR A 81 -2.23 -2.70 -4.51
CA THR A 81 -2.17 -2.11 -5.86
C THR A 81 -0.88 -1.33 -5.97
N CYS A 82 -0.05 -1.65 -6.96
CA CYS A 82 1.15 -0.90 -7.27
C CYS A 82 0.90 -0.01 -8.48
N LEU A 83 1.20 1.28 -8.34
CA LEU A 83 1.31 2.17 -9.49
C LEU A 83 2.64 1.89 -10.19
N VAL A 84 2.62 1.88 -11.51
CA VAL A 84 3.78 1.62 -12.37
C VAL A 84 3.77 2.64 -13.49
N GLU A 85 4.91 3.24 -13.76
CA GLU A 85 5.09 4.29 -14.76
C GLU A 85 5.47 3.72 -16.14
N SER A 86 6.03 2.50 -16.17
CA SER A 86 6.53 1.91 -17.42
C SER A 86 6.27 0.41 -17.54
N GLY A 87 6.31 -0.09 -18.78
CA GLY A 87 6.27 -1.53 -19.06
C GLY A 87 7.44 -2.32 -18.44
N ALA A 88 8.58 -1.67 -18.19
CA ALA A 88 9.71 -2.29 -17.50
C ALA A 88 9.39 -2.58 -16.02
N GLU A 89 8.68 -1.68 -15.35
CA GLU A 89 8.21 -1.88 -13.97
C GLU A 89 7.13 -2.94 -13.88
N VAL A 90 6.23 -3.02 -14.87
CA VAL A 90 5.29 -4.14 -15.00
C VAL A 90 6.03 -5.48 -15.02
N GLY A 91 7.11 -5.60 -15.82
CA GLY A 91 7.95 -6.79 -15.86
C GLY A 91 8.58 -7.12 -14.50
N ARG A 92 9.12 -6.10 -13.82
CA ARG A 92 9.72 -6.23 -12.49
C ARG A 92 8.71 -6.66 -11.43
N PHE A 93 7.50 -6.10 -11.45
CA PHE A 93 6.42 -6.47 -10.54
C PHE A 93 5.97 -7.92 -10.74
N ARG A 94 5.91 -8.40 -11.99
CA ARG A 94 5.65 -9.82 -12.27
C ARG A 94 6.72 -10.73 -11.66
N GLN A 95 7.99 -10.35 -11.77
CA GLN A 95 9.10 -11.11 -11.19
C GLN A 95 8.99 -11.17 -9.67
N LEU A 96 8.72 -10.05 -9.01
CA LEU A 96 8.52 -10.02 -7.56
C LEU A 96 7.31 -10.86 -7.14
N HIS A 97 6.17 -10.72 -7.83
CA HIS A 97 4.97 -11.49 -7.54
C HIS A 97 5.18 -13.00 -7.73
N ALA A 98 5.95 -13.42 -8.73
CA ALA A 98 6.24 -14.84 -8.99
C ALA A 98 7.00 -15.52 -7.84
N LEU A 99 7.70 -14.73 -7.00
CA LEU A 99 8.41 -15.23 -5.82
C LEU A 99 7.51 -15.35 -4.58
N LEU A 100 6.23 -15.00 -4.70
CA LEU A 100 5.28 -14.92 -3.59
C LEU A 100 4.09 -15.87 -3.78
N PRO A 101 3.56 -16.44 -2.69
CA PRO A 101 2.35 -17.28 -2.72
C PRO A 101 1.07 -16.41 -2.79
N ALA A 102 1.05 -15.40 -3.66
CA ALA A 102 -0.09 -14.50 -3.83
C ALA A 102 -1.11 -15.06 -4.83
N ARG A 103 -2.40 -14.77 -4.57
CA ARG A 103 -3.55 -15.50 -5.14
C ARG A 103 -3.88 -15.13 -6.59
N ALA A 104 -3.57 -13.91 -7.03
CA ALA A 104 -3.75 -13.42 -8.39
C ALA A 104 -3.07 -12.06 -8.59
N LEU A 105 -2.60 -11.81 -9.82
CA LEU A 105 -2.04 -10.52 -10.24
C LEU A 105 -2.88 -9.98 -11.41
N GLU A 106 -3.46 -8.80 -11.23
CA GLU A 106 -4.25 -8.11 -12.26
C GLU A 106 -3.54 -6.82 -12.69
N PHE A 107 -3.59 -6.53 -13.99
CA PHE A 107 -3.10 -5.27 -14.56
C PHE A 107 -4.26 -4.52 -15.18
N SER A 108 -4.43 -3.26 -14.79
CA SER A 108 -5.37 -2.33 -15.43
C SER A 108 -4.60 -1.19 -16.04
N ALA A 109 -5.04 -0.73 -17.21
CA ALA A 109 -4.65 0.59 -17.69
C ALA A 109 -5.19 1.66 -16.73
N ALA A 110 -4.52 2.81 -16.67
CA ALA A 110 -5.11 3.98 -16.04
C ALA A 110 -6.45 4.31 -16.74
N PRO A 111 -7.50 4.63 -15.99
CA PRO A 111 -8.77 5.03 -16.59
C PRO A 111 -8.53 6.21 -17.53
N ALA A 112 -9.15 6.17 -18.72
CA ALA A 112 -9.14 7.31 -19.63
C ALA A 112 -9.84 8.48 -18.93
N SER A 113 -9.14 9.61 -18.85
CA SER A 113 -9.63 10.87 -18.26
C SER A 113 -10.72 11.50 -19.10
#